data_AF-A0A9P7C3R4-F1
#
_entry.id   AF-A0A9P7C3R4-F1
#
_cell.length_a   1.000
_cell.length_b   1.000
_cell.length_c   1.000
_cell.angle_alpha   90.00
_cell.angle_beta   90.00
_cell.angle_gamma   90.00
#
_symmetry.space_group_name_H-M   'P 1'
#
loop_
_entity.id
_entity.type
_entity.pdbx_description
1 polymer ?
#
loop_
_entity_poly.entity_id
_entity_poly.type
_entity_poly.pdbx_seq_one_letter_code
_entity_poly.pdbx_strand_id
1 'polypeptide(L)'
;MAMKKLQAEIDRVLKKVSEGVETFDGIYDKIQSTTNTNLKEKYEQDLKKEIKKLQRLRDQIKSWLASSDIKDKSSLLENRKLIESEMERFKTVEREMKTKAFSREGLLQREKMDPKEKEKADACDWISSTVDELSRQIEMAEAEVETMQGTTKRGKKDHAKAERIAEREHWIERDRWHIGRLELMLRLLENDQIVTEKVMEIQDDVQYYLECNQEPDFEEDEYIYDDLNLEEEEELYNVGIELNTPSTEGI
;
A
#
# COMPACT_ATOMS: atom_id res chain seq x y z
N MET A 1 24.61 -38.74 44.22
CA MET A 1 23.39 -37.95 44.52
C MET A 1 23.16 -36.81 43.52
N ALA A 2 24.19 -36.04 43.14
CA ALA A 2 24.08 -34.95 42.15
C ALA A 2 23.55 -35.41 40.77
N MET A 3 24.06 -36.53 40.23
CA MET A 3 23.63 -37.05 38.91
C MET A 3 22.14 -37.47 38.89
N LYS A 4 21.63 -38.10 39.96
CA LYS A 4 20.20 -38.44 40.08
C LYS A 4 19.31 -37.18 40.19
N LYS A 5 19.80 -36.13 40.84
CA LYS A 5 19.09 -34.85 40.97
C LYS A 5 18.99 -34.14 39.61
N LEU A 6 20.07 -34.15 38.83
CA LEU A 6 20.10 -33.59 37.47
C LEU A 6 19.14 -34.34 36.53
N GLN A 7 19.13 -35.68 36.56
CA GLN A 7 18.20 -36.46 35.74
C GLN A 7 16.73 -36.14 36.07
N ALA A 8 16.38 -36.05 37.35
CA ALA A 8 15.02 -35.69 37.77
C ALA A 8 14.62 -34.23 37.42
N GLU A 9 15.60 -33.36 37.16
CA GLU A 9 15.35 -32.02 36.66
C GLU A 9 15.12 -32.03 35.14
N ILE A 10 15.92 -32.81 34.41
CA ILE A 10 15.75 -33.05 32.97
C ILE A 10 14.35 -33.59 32.70
N ASP A 11 13.95 -34.68 33.39
CA ASP A 11 12.65 -35.31 33.16
C ASP A 11 11.48 -34.34 33.42
N ARG A 12 11.60 -33.48 34.43
CA ARG A 12 10.61 -32.43 34.73
C ARG A 12 10.53 -31.36 33.64
N VAL A 13 11.67 -30.96 33.08
CA VAL A 13 11.70 -29.99 31.98
C VAL A 13 11.14 -30.60 30.70
N LEU A 14 11.51 -31.84 30.37
CA LEU A 14 10.96 -32.54 29.21
C LEU A 14 9.44 -32.68 29.30
N LYS A 15 8.91 -33.00 30.49
CA LYS A 15 7.45 -33.02 30.70
C LYS A 15 6.80 -31.66 30.44
N LYS A 16 7.41 -30.57 30.90
CA LYS A 16 6.91 -29.20 30.64
C LYS A 16 6.97 -28.84 29.16
N VAL A 17 7.94 -29.37 28.41
CA VAL A 17 7.99 -29.20 26.95
C VAL A 17 6.78 -29.87 26.31
N SER A 18 6.50 -31.13 26.65
CA SER A 18 5.31 -31.83 26.14
C SER A 18 4.01 -31.10 26.47
N GLU A 19 3.79 -30.71 27.73
CA GLU A 19 2.61 -29.95 28.16
C GLU A 19 2.49 -28.58 27.44
N GLY A 20 3.62 -27.91 27.21
CA GLY A 20 3.66 -26.63 26.49
C GLY A 20 3.36 -26.79 24.99
N VAL A 21 3.81 -27.86 24.36
CA VAL A 21 3.51 -28.17 22.95
C VAL A 21 2.04 -28.51 22.77
N GLU A 22 1.45 -29.34 23.64
CA GLU A 22 0.01 -29.63 23.61
C GLU A 22 -0.84 -28.36 23.78
N THR A 23 -0.41 -27.47 24.68
CA THR A 23 -1.08 -26.16 24.88
C THR A 23 -0.94 -25.29 23.63
N PHE A 24 0.23 -25.27 23.00
CA PHE A 24 0.49 -24.53 21.78
C PHE A 24 -0.42 -25.01 20.63
N ASP A 25 -0.47 -26.31 20.38
CA ASP A 25 -1.33 -26.91 19.35
C ASP A 25 -2.82 -26.59 19.63
N GLY A 26 -3.27 -26.72 20.88
CA GLY A 26 -4.64 -26.41 21.25
C GLY A 26 -5.03 -24.93 21.08
N ILE A 27 -4.09 -24.00 21.20
CA ILE A 27 -4.32 -22.58 20.89
C ILE A 27 -4.28 -22.35 19.37
N TYR A 28 -3.36 -22.99 18.67
CA TYR A 28 -3.23 -22.92 17.22
C TYR A 28 -4.54 -23.34 16.53
N ASP A 29 -5.12 -24.48 16.93
CA ASP A 29 -6.39 -24.97 16.39
C ASP A 29 -7.55 -23.98 16.63
N LYS A 30 -7.54 -23.29 17.79
CA LYS A 30 -8.53 -22.25 18.08
C LYS A 30 -8.40 -21.04 17.17
N ILE A 31 -7.17 -20.65 16.80
CA ILE A 31 -6.91 -19.56 15.84
C ILE A 31 -7.41 -19.92 14.44
N GLN A 32 -7.24 -21.18 14.03
CA GLN A 32 -7.66 -21.66 12.71
C GLN A 32 -9.19 -21.83 12.61
N SER A 33 -9.84 -22.30 13.68
CA SER A 33 -11.29 -22.54 13.72
C SER A 33 -12.13 -21.29 13.97
N THR A 34 -11.56 -20.27 14.62
CA THR A 34 -12.27 -19.04 14.98
C THR A 34 -12.37 -18.07 13.80
N THR A 35 -13.59 -17.63 13.49
CA THR A 35 -13.88 -16.52 12.58
C THR A 35 -13.99 -15.16 13.29
N ASN A 36 -14.17 -15.16 14.61
CA ASN A 36 -14.23 -13.95 15.43
C ASN A 36 -12.85 -13.30 15.59
N THR A 37 -12.73 -12.05 15.17
CA THR A 37 -11.47 -11.31 15.18
C THR A 37 -10.89 -11.12 16.59
N ASN A 38 -11.70 -10.62 17.53
CA ASN A 38 -11.23 -10.29 18.88
C ASN A 38 -10.71 -11.54 19.60
N LEU A 39 -11.37 -12.68 19.37
CA LEU A 39 -10.90 -13.97 19.89
C LEU A 39 -9.61 -14.43 19.19
N LYS A 40 -9.47 -14.20 17.89
CA LYS A 40 -8.27 -14.55 17.12
C LYS A 40 -7.03 -13.80 17.62
N GLU A 41 -7.14 -12.49 17.86
CA GLU A 41 -6.08 -11.66 18.44
C GLU A 41 -5.72 -12.11 19.86
N LYS A 42 -6.73 -12.42 20.69
CA LYS A 42 -6.50 -12.96 22.04
C LYS A 42 -5.72 -14.28 21.99
N TYR A 43 -6.14 -15.21 21.13
CA TYR A 43 -5.44 -16.48 20.99
C TYR A 43 -4.04 -16.32 20.42
N GLU A 44 -3.80 -15.36 19.52
CA GLU A 44 -2.47 -15.02 19.04
C GLU A 44 -1.55 -14.58 20.19
N GLN A 45 -2.04 -13.69 21.06
CA GLN A 45 -1.27 -13.26 22.23
C GLN A 45 -0.97 -14.42 23.18
N ASP A 46 -1.92 -15.33 23.37
CA ASP A 46 -1.72 -16.50 24.22
C ASP A 46 -0.73 -17.50 23.58
N LEU A 47 -0.80 -17.72 22.26
CA LEU A 47 0.15 -18.51 21.49
C LEU A 47 1.57 -17.93 21.61
N LYS A 48 1.70 -16.60 21.54
CA LYS A 48 2.97 -15.87 21.71
C LYS A 48 3.55 -15.97 23.12
N LYS A 49 2.70 -16.04 24.15
CA LYS A 49 3.15 -16.30 25.52
C LYS A 49 3.66 -17.74 25.65
N GLU A 50 2.97 -18.71 25.07
CA GLU A 50 3.34 -20.12 25.17
C GLU A 50 4.66 -20.42 24.43
N ILE A 51 4.84 -19.90 23.21
CA ILE A 51 6.09 -20.08 22.46
C ILE A 51 7.30 -19.49 23.20
N LYS A 52 7.13 -18.37 23.90
CA LYS A 52 8.19 -17.78 24.75
C LYS A 52 8.57 -18.68 25.93
N LYS A 53 7.63 -19.44 26.49
CA LYS A 53 7.93 -20.42 27.55
C LYS A 53 8.74 -21.59 26.97
N LEU A 54 8.31 -22.13 25.82
CA LEU A 54 9.02 -23.19 25.11
C LEU A 54 10.45 -22.77 24.74
N GLN A 55 10.65 -21.53 24.26
CA GLN A 55 11.98 -20.97 23.99
C GLN A 55 12.91 -20.99 25.21
N ARG A 56 12.41 -20.62 26.39
CA ARG A 56 13.20 -20.68 27.64
C ARG A 56 13.60 -22.11 28.00
N LEU A 57 12.68 -23.07 27.84
CA LEU A 57 12.96 -24.50 28.05
C LEU A 57 13.99 -25.01 27.04
N ARG A 58 13.91 -24.56 25.78
CA ARG A 58 14.89 -24.89 24.74
C ARG A 58 16.28 -24.37 25.07
N ASP A 59 16.41 -23.16 25.62
CA ASP A 59 17.71 -22.62 26.03
C ASP A 59 18.27 -23.33 27.27
N GLN A 60 17.41 -23.74 28.21
CA GLN A 60 17.80 -24.63 29.31
C GLN A 60 18.31 -25.98 28.79
N ILE A 61 17.59 -26.61 27.86
CA ILE A 61 18.02 -27.85 27.17
C ILE A 61 19.35 -27.64 26.44
N LYS A 62 19.55 -26.50 25.77
CA LYS A 62 20.81 -26.17 25.10
C LYS A 62 21.99 -26.11 26.07
N SER A 63 21.78 -25.55 27.28
CA SER A 63 22.82 -25.53 28.32
C SER A 63 23.21 -26.94 28.78
N TRP A 64 22.23 -27.84 28.91
CA TRP A 64 22.46 -29.24 29.25
C TRP A 64 23.14 -30.02 28.13
N LEU A 65 22.80 -29.75 26.87
CA LEU A 65 23.50 -30.33 25.72
C LEU A 65 24.98 -29.95 25.68
N ALA A 66 25.37 -28.79 26.20
CA ALA A 66 26.76 -28.36 26.33
C ALA A 66 27.50 -28.98 27.53
N SER A 67 26.78 -29.51 28.53
CA SER A 67 27.38 -30.16 29.70
C SER A 67 27.99 -31.52 29.34
N SER A 68 29.16 -31.82 29.93
CA SER A 68 29.83 -33.13 29.87
C SER A 68 29.25 -34.15 30.85
N ASP A 69 28.41 -33.73 31.80
CA ASP A 69 27.87 -34.58 32.86
C ASP A 69 26.72 -35.49 32.38
N ILE A 70 26.20 -35.23 31.18
CA ILE A 70 25.07 -35.94 30.58
C ILE A 70 25.61 -36.89 29.50
N LYS A 71 25.43 -38.20 29.75
CA LYS A 71 25.91 -39.26 28.85
C LYS A 71 24.99 -39.47 27.66
N ASP A 72 23.68 -39.55 27.89
CA ASP A 72 22.68 -39.70 26.83
C ASP A 72 21.97 -38.36 26.60
N LYS A 73 22.12 -37.84 25.38
CA LYS A 73 21.57 -36.54 24.94
C LYS A 73 20.43 -36.69 23.95
N SER A 74 20.01 -37.92 23.64
CA SER A 74 19.06 -38.22 22.58
C SER A 74 17.72 -37.51 22.80
N SER A 75 17.13 -37.67 23.98
CA SER A 75 15.84 -37.03 24.33
C SER A 75 15.92 -35.50 24.41
N LEU A 76 17.08 -34.96 24.82
CA LEU A 76 17.33 -33.51 24.84
C LEU A 76 17.38 -32.94 23.41
N LEU A 77 18.03 -33.65 22.49
CA LEU A 77 18.09 -33.24 21.07
C LEU A 77 16.72 -33.29 20.40
N GLU A 78 15.94 -34.34 20.67
CA GLU A 78 14.58 -34.50 20.15
C GLU A 78 13.65 -33.37 20.61
N ASN A 79 13.60 -33.11 21.92
CA ASN A 79 12.76 -32.04 22.47
C ASN A 79 13.22 -30.64 22.02
N ARG A 80 14.53 -30.43 21.86
CA ARG A 80 15.04 -29.18 21.27
C ARG A 80 14.54 -28.98 19.84
N LYS A 81 14.58 -30.02 19.01
CA LYS A 81 14.07 -29.96 17.62
C LYS A 81 12.56 -29.74 17.59
N LEU A 82 11.81 -30.38 18.48
CA LEU A 82 10.36 -30.19 18.61
C LEU A 82 10.03 -28.71 18.89
N ILE A 83 10.70 -28.09 19.85
CA ILE A 83 10.48 -26.66 20.15
C ILE A 83 10.86 -25.78 18.96
N GLU A 84 11.96 -26.09 18.27
CA GLU A 84 12.39 -25.34 17.07
C GLU A 84 11.36 -25.45 15.93
N SER A 85 10.71 -26.61 15.76
CA SER A 85 9.58 -26.79 14.84
C SER A 85 8.38 -25.90 15.20
N GLU A 86 7.99 -25.89 16.48
CA GLU A 86 6.87 -25.04 16.94
C GLU A 86 7.19 -23.54 16.82
N MET A 87 8.46 -23.15 16.94
CA MET A 87 8.89 -21.77 16.69
C MET A 87 8.68 -21.35 15.23
N GLU A 88 8.98 -22.22 14.27
CA GLU A 88 8.73 -21.94 12.85
C GLU A 88 7.24 -21.91 12.51
N ARG A 89 6.44 -22.81 13.11
CA ARG A 89 4.97 -22.75 13.03
C ARG A 89 4.43 -21.41 13.56
N PHE A 90 4.91 -20.96 14.73
CA PHE A 90 4.52 -19.66 15.28
C PHE A 90 4.87 -18.50 14.35
N LYS A 91 6.06 -18.49 13.74
CA LYS A 91 6.46 -17.44 12.78
C LYS A 91 5.55 -17.37 11.57
N THR A 92 5.09 -18.51 11.07
CA THR A 92 4.16 -18.58 9.94
C THR A 92 2.83 -17.92 10.31
N VAL A 93 2.27 -18.27 11.48
CA VAL A 93 1.04 -17.63 11.99
C VAL A 93 1.22 -16.14 12.22
N GLU A 94 2.31 -15.73 12.86
CA GLU A 94 2.57 -14.30 13.15
C GLU A 94 2.69 -13.49 11.85
N ARG A 95 3.31 -14.06 10.79
CA ARG A 95 3.39 -13.42 9.48
C ARG A 95 2.02 -13.29 8.83
N GLU A 96 1.25 -14.37 8.77
CA GLU A 96 -0.09 -14.36 8.16
C GLU A 96 -1.05 -13.38 8.87
N MET A 97 -0.98 -13.30 10.20
CA MET A 97 -1.78 -12.37 10.98
C MET A 97 -1.35 -10.92 10.78
N LYS A 98 -0.05 -10.63 10.77
CA LYS A 98 0.45 -9.27 10.50
C LYS A 98 0.08 -8.77 9.11
N THR A 99 0.26 -9.58 8.07
CA THR A 99 -0.11 -9.19 6.70
C THR A 99 -1.60 -8.91 6.58
N LYS A 100 -2.46 -9.71 7.24
CA LYS A 100 -3.91 -9.47 7.29
C LYS A 100 -4.30 -8.28 8.18
N ALA A 101 -3.48 -7.94 9.17
CA ALA A 101 -3.68 -6.77 10.02
C ALA A 101 -3.41 -5.48 9.24
N PHE A 102 -2.33 -5.38 8.46
CA PHE A 102 -2.06 -4.20 7.63
C PHE A 102 -3.15 -3.96 6.55
N SER A 103 -3.68 -5.03 5.94
CA SER A 103 -4.80 -4.89 5.00
C SER A 103 -6.10 -4.45 5.68
N ARG A 104 -6.25 -4.68 6.99
CA ARG A 104 -7.47 -4.40 7.73
C ARG A 104 -7.42 -3.11 8.53
N GLU A 105 -6.26 -2.71 9.02
CA GLU A 105 -6.05 -1.45 9.72
C GLU A 105 -6.26 -0.25 8.77
N GLY A 106 -5.87 -0.39 7.50
CA GLY A 106 -6.22 0.57 6.44
C GLY A 106 -7.73 0.65 6.17
N LEU A 107 -8.47 -0.47 6.29
CA LEU A 107 -9.94 -0.50 6.17
C LEU A 107 -10.64 0.08 7.41
N LEU A 108 -10.14 -0.23 8.60
CA LEU A 108 -10.68 0.26 9.88
C LEU A 108 -10.40 1.75 10.11
N GLN A 109 -9.32 2.30 9.56
CA GLN A 109 -9.07 3.75 9.52
C GLN A 109 -10.11 4.45 8.63
N ARG A 110 -10.41 3.91 7.43
CA ARG A 110 -11.47 4.42 6.56
C ARG A 110 -12.87 4.35 7.18
N GLU A 111 -13.18 3.33 7.99
CA GLU A 111 -14.45 3.21 8.70
C GLU A 111 -14.58 4.15 9.92
N LYS A 112 -13.47 4.70 10.42
CA LYS A 112 -13.45 5.64 11.56
C LYS A 112 -13.35 7.11 11.16
N MET A 113 -13.07 7.40 9.90
CA MET A 113 -13.10 8.77 9.38
C MET A 113 -14.53 9.32 9.45
N ASP A 114 -14.65 10.61 9.76
CA ASP A 114 -15.93 11.30 9.63
C ASP A 114 -16.45 11.13 8.18
N PRO A 115 -17.75 10.92 7.94
CA PRO A 115 -18.29 10.77 6.59
C PRO A 115 -17.79 11.84 5.60
N LYS A 116 -17.63 13.09 6.06
CA LYS A 116 -17.10 14.18 5.22
C LYS A 116 -15.62 14.03 4.90
N GLU A 117 -14.81 13.60 5.87
CA GLU A 117 -13.39 13.34 5.64
C GLU A 117 -13.19 12.15 4.68
N LYS A 118 -14.08 11.15 4.77
CA LYS A 118 -14.07 10.01 3.86
C LYS A 118 -14.44 10.42 2.43
N GLU A 119 -15.51 11.19 2.25
CA GLU A 119 -15.92 11.69 0.94
C GLU A 119 -14.81 12.55 0.31
N LYS A 120 -14.18 13.43 1.10
CA LYS A 120 -13.01 14.20 0.65
C LYS A 120 -11.85 13.31 0.23
N ALA A 121 -11.50 12.29 1.02
CA ALA A 121 -10.43 11.36 0.70
C ALA A 121 -10.73 10.54 -0.57
N ASP A 122 -11.96 10.05 -0.72
CA ASP A 122 -12.40 9.31 -1.90
C ASP A 122 -12.35 10.19 -3.16
N ALA A 123 -12.70 11.48 -3.05
CA ALA A 123 -12.55 12.45 -4.14
C ALA A 123 -11.07 12.74 -4.48
N CYS A 124 -10.20 12.92 -3.49
CA CYS A 124 -8.75 13.07 -3.70
C CYS A 124 -8.14 11.84 -4.41
N ASP A 125 -8.52 10.63 -3.98
CA ASP A 125 -8.09 9.37 -4.59
C ASP A 125 -8.57 9.27 -6.04
N TRP A 126 -9.82 9.69 -6.33
CA TRP A 126 -10.36 9.73 -7.69
C TRP A 126 -9.57 10.68 -8.58
N ILE A 127 -9.35 11.93 -8.16
CA ILE A 127 -8.61 12.92 -8.94
C ILE A 127 -7.21 12.40 -9.27
N SER A 128 -6.50 11.87 -8.26
CA SER A 128 -5.15 11.34 -8.41
C SER A 128 -5.11 10.18 -9.42
N SER A 129 -6.08 9.26 -9.33
CA SER A 129 -6.18 8.12 -10.24
C SER A 129 -6.46 8.55 -11.68
N THR A 130 -7.30 9.58 -11.87
CA THR A 130 -7.59 10.16 -13.19
C THR A 130 -6.35 10.83 -13.79
N VAL A 131 -5.59 11.59 -13.00
CA VAL A 131 -4.33 12.20 -13.43
C VAL A 131 -3.31 11.14 -13.86
N ASP A 132 -3.18 10.05 -13.11
CA ASP A 132 -2.29 8.94 -13.45
C ASP A 132 -2.69 8.27 -14.77
N GLU A 133 -4.00 8.07 -15.01
CA GLU A 133 -4.50 7.48 -16.24
C GLU A 133 -4.28 8.39 -17.46
N LEU A 134 -4.58 9.69 -17.36
CA LEU A 134 -4.29 10.66 -18.42
C LEU A 134 -2.79 10.74 -18.70
N SER A 135 -1.95 10.70 -17.67
CA SER A 135 -0.49 10.67 -17.83
C SER A 135 -0.05 9.43 -18.62
N ARG A 136 -0.66 8.27 -18.36
CA ARG A 136 -0.41 7.04 -19.14
C ARG A 136 -0.85 7.19 -20.60
N GLN A 137 -2.01 7.81 -20.86
CA GLN A 137 -2.48 8.07 -22.22
C GLN A 137 -1.51 8.97 -22.99
N ILE A 138 -1.00 10.03 -22.35
CA ILE A 138 0.04 10.91 -22.91
C ILE A 138 1.30 10.10 -23.24
N GLU A 139 1.84 9.32 -22.30
CA GLU A 139 3.05 8.52 -22.54
C GLU A 139 2.88 7.57 -23.74
N MET A 140 1.72 6.93 -23.86
CA MET A 140 1.39 6.07 -24.99
C MET A 140 1.32 6.85 -26.31
N ALA A 141 0.63 7.99 -26.33
CA ALA A 141 0.50 8.83 -27.51
C ALA A 141 1.86 9.42 -27.95
N GLU A 142 2.71 9.84 -27.01
CA GLU A 142 4.06 10.33 -27.28
C GLU A 142 4.94 9.24 -27.90
N ALA A 143 4.89 8.01 -27.39
CA ALA A 143 5.62 6.88 -27.95
C ALA A 143 5.15 6.51 -29.37
N GLU A 144 3.84 6.62 -29.64
CA GLU A 144 3.29 6.44 -30.98
C GLU A 144 3.76 7.53 -31.95
N VAL A 145 3.75 8.80 -31.52
CA VAL A 145 4.26 9.93 -32.29
C VAL A 145 5.74 9.73 -32.62
N GLU A 146 6.58 9.37 -31.64
CA GLU A 146 8.00 9.11 -31.86
C GLU A 146 8.23 7.96 -32.86
N THR A 147 7.45 6.87 -32.73
CA THR A 147 7.50 5.72 -33.65
C THR A 147 7.12 6.14 -35.07
N MET A 148 6.05 6.93 -35.20
CA MET A 148 5.64 7.49 -36.48
C MET A 148 6.76 8.38 -37.04
N GLN A 149 7.33 9.29 -36.27
CA GLN A 149 8.42 10.16 -36.76
C GLN A 149 9.70 9.38 -37.14
N GLY A 150 10.03 8.29 -36.44
CA GLY A 150 11.23 7.45 -36.68
C GLY A 150 11.18 6.60 -37.95
N THR A 151 10.00 6.28 -38.49
CA THR A 151 9.83 5.47 -39.72
C THR A 151 10.09 6.25 -41.02
N THR A 152 10.56 7.50 -40.93
CA THR A 152 10.72 8.39 -42.07
C THR A 152 11.97 8.04 -42.89
N LYS A 153 11.83 7.16 -43.90
CA LYS A 153 12.78 7.13 -45.02
C LYS A 153 12.66 8.45 -45.80
N ARG A 154 13.74 9.23 -45.81
CA ARG A 154 13.92 10.47 -46.61
C ARG A 154 13.34 10.29 -48.02
N GLY A 155 12.26 10.99 -48.37
CA GLY A 155 11.89 11.16 -49.78
C GLY A 155 10.43 11.47 -50.13
N LYS A 156 9.43 11.16 -49.30
CA LYS A 156 8.03 11.55 -49.56
C LYS A 156 7.37 12.12 -48.30
N LYS A 157 6.81 13.32 -48.42
CA LYS A 157 5.97 13.96 -47.40
C LYS A 157 4.63 13.24 -47.41
N ASP A 158 4.42 12.33 -46.46
CA ASP A 158 3.16 11.60 -46.32
C ASP A 158 2.18 12.47 -45.54
N HIS A 159 1.27 13.14 -46.27
CA HIS A 159 0.30 14.09 -45.69
C HIS A 159 -0.63 13.40 -44.68
N ALA A 160 -1.07 12.18 -44.97
CA ALA A 160 -1.95 11.43 -44.08
C ALA A 160 -1.26 11.06 -42.76
N LYS A 161 0.06 10.82 -42.81
CA LYS A 161 0.87 10.58 -41.61
C LYS A 161 1.07 11.85 -40.79
N ALA A 162 1.30 13.00 -41.44
CA ALA A 162 1.44 14.28 -40.75
C ALA A 162 0.14 14.69 -40.05
N GLU A 163 -1.02 14.44 -40.68
CA GLU A 163 -2.35 14.67 -40.11
C GLU A 163 -2.59 13.80 -38.86
N ARG A 164 -2.24 12.50 -38.91
CA ARG A 164 -2.32 11.63 -37.73
C ARG A 164 -1.39 12.03 -36.59
N ILE A 165 -0.20 12.55 -36.89
CA ILE A 165 0.71 13.06 -35.86
C ILE A 165 0.09 14.30 -35.20
N ALA A 166 -0.45 15.22 -35.98
CA ALA A 166 -1.08 16.43 -35.47
C ALA A 166 -2.31 16.13 -34.59
N GLU A 167 -3.13 15.15 -34.97
CA GLU A 167 -4.26 14.66 -34.16
C GLU A 167 -3.79 14.11 -32.80
N ARG A 168 -2.72 13.31 -32.78
CA ARG A 168 -2.14 12.77 -31.53
C ARG A 168 -1.53 13.87 -30.66
N GLU A 169 -0.86 14.84 -31.27
CA GLU A 169 -0.31 16.01 -30.57
C GLU A 169 -1.41 16.86 -29.94
N HIS A 170 -2.55 17.03 -30.62
CA HIS A 170 -3.74 17.71 -30.07
C HIS A 170 -4.31 16.97 -28.85
N TRP A 171 -4.45 15.64 -28.91
CA TRP A 171 -4.90 14.85 -27.76
C TRP A 171 -3.97 14.97 -26.55
N ILE A 172 -2.65 14.93 -26.78
CA ILE A 172 -1.66 15.15 -25.72
C ILE A 172 -1.82 16.53 -25.09
N GLU A 173 -2.06 17.57 -25.88
CA GLU A 173 -2.30 18.93 -25.37
C GLU A 173 -3.56 19.00 -24.52
N ARG A 174 -4.66 18.36 -24.96
CA ARG A 174 -5.91 18.29 -24.20
C ARG A 174 -5.75 17.51 -22.90
N ASP A 175 -5.11 16.34 -22.91
CA ASP A 175 -4.86 15.55 -21.69
C ASP A 175 -4.02 16.34 -20.67
N ARG A 176 -3.00 17.08 -21.13
CA ARG A 176 -2.20 17.96 -20.26
C ARG A 176 -3.02 19.09 -19.65
N TRP A 177 -3.95 19.66 -20.42
CA TRP A 177 -4.87 20.68 -19.90
C TRP A 177 -5.78 20.11 -18.80
N HIS A 178 -6.39 18.94 -19.04
CA HIS A 178 -7.20 18.23 -18.05
C HIS A 178 -6.39 17.91 -16.79
N ILE A 179 -5.16 17.38 -16.92
CA ILE A 179 -4.26 17.15 -15.79
C ILE A 179 -4.03 18.43 -14.98
N GLY A 180 -3.70 19.54 -15.63
CA GLY A 180 -3.46 20.82 -14.94
C GLY A 180 -4.68 21.29 -14.13
N ARG A 181 -5.89 21.16 -14.70
CA ARG A 181 -7.15 21.50 -14.00
C ARG A 181 -7.42 20.55 -12.83
N LEU A 182 -7.21 19.25 -13.01
CA LEU A 182 -7.39 18.23 -11.97
C LEU A 182 -6.39 18.40 -10.82
N GLU A 183 -5.11 18.67 -11.10
CA GLU A 183 -4.09 18.92 -10.07
C GLU A 183 -4.37 20.20 -9.27
N LEU A 184 -4.85 21.26 -9.94
CA LEU A 184 -5.28 22.48 -9.26
C LEU A 184 -6.48 22.18 -8.35
N MET A 185 -7.48 21.46 -8.86
CA MET A 185 -8.64 21.05 -8.09
C MET A 185 -8.27 20.17 -6.88
N LEU A 186 -7.33 19.23 -7.03
CA LEU A 186 -6.81 18.41 -5.93
C LEU A 186 -6.22 19.29 -4.83
N ARG A 187 -5.38 20.26 -5.19
CA ARG A 187 -4.76 21.19 -4.24
C ARG A 187 -5.81 22.03 -3.52
N LEU A 188 -6.80 22.57 -4.24
CA LEU A 188 -7.88 23.36 -3.65
C LEU A 188 -8.75 22.50 -2.71
N LEU A 189 -9.01 21.25 -3.08
CA LEU A 189 -9.76 20.32 -2.25
C LEU A 189 -9.00 19.98 -0.98
N GLU A 190 -7.70 19.66 -1.08
CA GLU A 190 -6.83 19.39 0.07
C GLU A 190 -6.79 20.58 1.04
N ASN A 191 -6.74 21.81 0.52
CA ASN A 191 -6.73 23.06 1.30
C ASN A 191 -8.12 23.53 1.79
N ASP A 192 -9.19 22.75 1.57
CA ASP A 192 -10.56 23.10 1.93
C ASP A 192 -11.10 24.37 1.23
N GLN A 193 -10.57 24.70 0.05
CA GLN A 193 -10.95 25.86 -0.77
C GLN A 193 -12.07 25.52 -1.77
N ILE A 194 -12.22 24.24 -2.11
CA ILE A 194 -13.37 23.73 -2.86
C ILE A 194 -14.04 22.60 -2.08
N VAL A 195 -15.36 22.53 -2.15
CA VAL A 195 -16.15 21.49 -1.48
C VAL A 195 -16.18 20.22 -2.32
N THR A 196 -16.22 19.07 -1.65
CA THR A 196 -16.22 17.75 -2.30
C THR A 196 -17.40 17.60 -3.26
N GLU A 197 -18.57 18.13 -2.94
CA GLU A 197 -19.75 18.01 -3.79
C GLU A 197 -19.53 18.60 -5.19
N LYS A 198 -18.87 19.76 -5.29
CA LYS A 198 -18.54 20.39 -6.57
C LYS A 198 -17.56 19.56 -7.41
N VAL A 199 -16.61 18.90 -6.74
CA VAL A 199 -15.67 17.98 -7.40
C VAL A 199 -16.41 16.78 -7.99
N MET A 200 -17.39 16.26 -7.24
CA MET A 200 -18.18 15.10 -7.67
C MET A 200 -19.19 15.43 -8.78
N GLU A 201 -19.63 16.69 -8.90
CA GLU A 201 -20.55 17.13 -9.97
C GLU A 201 -19.94 16.96 -11.37
N ILE A 202 -18.64 17.17 -11.51
CA ILE A 202 -17.92 17.05 -12.79
C ILE A 202 -17.35 15.64 -13.04
N GLN A 203 -17.53 14.72 -12.09
CA GLN A 203 -16.89 13.40 -12.14
C GLN A 203 -17.29 12.62 -13.38
N ASP A 204 -18.58 12.61 -13.72
CA ASP A 204 -19.11 11.85 -14.86
C ASP A 204 -18.60 12.42 -16.19
N ASP A 205 -18.49 13.74 -16.31
CA ASP A 205 -18.01 14.42 -17.52
C ASP A 205 -16.50 14.16 -17.74
N VAL A 206 -15.70 14.24 -16.68
CA VAL A 206 -14.27 13.90 -16.72
C VAL A 206 -14.08 12.40 -17.02
N GLN A 207 -14.90 11.53 -16.45
CA GLN A 207 -14.85 10.10 -16.74
C GLN A 207 -15.22 9.81 -18.20
N TYR A 208 -16.23 10.50 -18.74
CA TYR A 208 -16.61 10.39 -20.14
C TYR A 208 -15.48 10.83 -21.07
N TYR A 209 -14.81 11.95 -20.78
CA TYR A 209 -13.60 12.36 -21.49
C TYR A 209 -12.52 11.26 -21.44
N LEU A 210 -12.20 10.76 -20.24
CA LEU A 210 -11.15 9.76 -20.04
C LEU A 210 -11.35 8.48 -20.88
N GLU A 211 -12.61 8.06 -21.03
CA GLU A 211 -12.99 6.84 -21.76
C GLU A 211 -13.11 7.06 -23.26
N CYS A 212 -13.52 8.27 -23.70
CA CYS A 212 -13.95 8.53 -25.07
C CYS A 212 -13.08 9.52 -25.85
N ASN A 213 -12.06 10.16 -25.24
CA ASN A 213 -11.23 11.20 -25.87
C ASN A 213 -10.52 10.79 -27.19
N GLN A 214 -10.40 9.50 -27.47
CA GLN A 214 -9.78 8.96 -28.69
C GLN A 214 -10.79 8.48 -29.73
N GLU A 215 -12.10 8.60 -29.47
CA GLU A 215 -13.14 8.18 -30.41
C GLU A 215 -13.31 9.22 -31.54
N PRO A 216 -13.46 8.79 -32.81
CA PRO A 216 -13.50 9.71 -33.97
C PRO A 216 -14.61 10.77 -33.97
N ASP A 217 -15.72 10.50 -33.26
CA ASP A 217 -16.89 11.37 -33.18
C ASP A 217 -16.99 12.07 -31.81
N PHE A 218 -15.92 12.04 -31.00
CA PHE A 218 -15.90 12.71 -29.70
C PHE A 218 -15.89 14.23 -29.86
N GLU A 219 -16.77 14.91 -29.12
CA GLU A 219 -16.80 16.38 -29.04
C GLU A 219 -16.19 16.81 -27.71
N GLU A 220 -15.12 17.60 -27.79
CA GLU A 220 -14.43 18.13 -26.63
C GLU A 220 -15.30 19.17 -25.91
N ASP A 221 -15.54 18.94 -24.62
CA ASP A 221 -16.18 19.92 -23.76
C ASP A 221 -15.12 20.78 -23.08
N GLU A 222 -15.08 22.08 -23.42
CA GLU A 222 -14.18 23.06 -22.83
C GLU A 222 -14.68 23.61 -21.48
N TYR A 223 -15.94 23.34 -21.13
CA TYR A 223 -16.64 23.97 -20.00
C TYR A 223 -16.73 23.08 -18.76
N ILE A 224 -16.14 21.88 -18.79
CA ILE A 224 -16.19 20.90 -17.69
C ILE A 224 -15.79 21.52 -16.34
N TYR A 225 -14.84 22.47 -16.33
CA TYR A 225 -14.29 23.04 -15.10
C TYR A 225 -14.80 24.45 -14.79
N ASP A 226 -15.64 25.06 -15.64
CA ASP A 226 -16.05 26.47 -15.53
C ASP A 226 -16.75 26.78 -14.21
N ASP A 227 -17.64 25.89 -13.76
CA ASP A 227 -18.43 26.06 -12.53
C ASP A 227 -17.60 25.93 -11.24
N LEU A 228 -16.34 25.47 -11.37
CA LEU A 228 -15.38 25.40 -10.28
C LEU A 228 -14.63 26.72 -10.06
N ASN A 229 -14.68 27.66 -11.01
CA ASN A 229 -14.02 28.97 -10.95
C ASN A 229 -12.53 28.90 -10.57
N LEU A 230 -11.80 27.95 -11.18
CA LEU A 230 -10.41 27.65 -10.85
C LEU A 230 -9.43 28.82 -11.15
N GLU A 231 -9.82 29.75 -12.02
CA GLU A 231 -8.98 30.84 -12.53
C GLU A 231 -8.82 32.00 -11.54
N GLU A 232 -9.85 32.31 -10.74
CA GLU A 232 -9.82 33.42 -9.77
C GLU A 232 -8.86 33.11 -8.59
N GLU A 233 -8.63 31.83 -8.30
CA GLU A 233 -7.69 31.34 -7.28
C GLU A 233 -6.24 31.23 -7.81
N GLU A 234 -6.05 30.93 -9.10
CA GLU A 234 -4.74 30.85 -9.74
C GLU A 234 -4.04 32.24 -9.77
N GLU A 235 -4.79 33.31 -10.00
CA GLU A 235 -4.29 34.70 -9.92
C GLU A 235 -3.90 35.09 -8.48
N LEU A 236 -4.62 34.62 -7.46
CA LEU A 236 -4.34 34.94 -6.06
C LEU A 236 -3.00 34.34 -5.58
N TYR A 237 -2.65 33.16 -6.09
CA TYR A 237 -1.41 32.46 -5.75
C TYR A 237 -0.21 32.92 -6.59
N ASN A 238 -0.41 33.38 -7.83
CA ASN A 238 0.68 33.95 -8.64
C ASN A 238 1.24 35.26 -8.07
N VAL A 239 0.46 36.00 -7.27
CA VAL A 239 0.93 37.20 -6.55
C VAL A 239 1.94 36.85 -5.43
N GLY A 240 2.07 35.57 -5.03
CA GLY A 240 3.01 35.12 -4.00
C GLY A 240 4.44 34.83 -4.48
N ILE A 241 4.69 34.72 -5.79
CA ILE A 241 6.00 34.33 -6.34
C ILE A 241 6.83 35.55 -6.81
N GLU A 242 6.24 36.72 -7.07
CA GLU A 242 6.97 37.89 -7.57
C GLU A 242 7.75 38.70 -6.52
N LEU A 243 7.68 38.38 -5.21
CA LEU A 243 8.35 39.16 -4.14
C LEU A 243 9.74 38.67 -3.72
N ASN A 244 10.47 37.96 -4.59
CA ASN A 244 11.88 37.63 -4.30
C ASN A 244 12.83 37.86 -5.48
N THR A 245 12.72 39.03 -6.12
CA THR A 245 13.85 39.58 -6.89
C THR A 245 14.78 40.33 -5.92
N PRO A 246 16.07 39.95 -5.80
CA PRO A 246 17.00 40.72 -5.01
C PRO A 246 17.25 42.05 -5.73
N SER A 247 16.94 43.15 -5.07
CA SER A 247 17.27 44.50 -5.51
C SER A 247 18.79 44.63 -5.69
N THR A 248 19.28 44.48 -6.91
CA THR A 248 20.56 45.06 -7.33
C THR A 248 20.35 46.56 -7.55
N GLU A 249 20.47 47.35 -6.48
CA GLU A 249 20.80 48.77 -6.61
C GLU A 249 22.32 48.92 -6.49
N GLY A 250 22.91 49.41 -7.58
CA GLY A 250 24.31 49.78 -7.63
C GLY A 250 24.59 51.12 -6.96
N ILE A 251 25.82 51.24 -6.45
CA ILE A 251 26.60 52.48 -6.41
C ILE A 251 28.00 52.11 -6.90
#